data_AF-A0A9J9HBU8-F1
#
_entry.id   AF-A0A9J9HBU8-F1
#
_cell.length_a   1.000
_cell.length_b   1.000
_cell.length_c   1.000
_cell.angle_alpha   90.00
_cell.angle_beta   90.00
_cell.angle_gamma   90.00
#
_symmetry.space_group_name_H-M   'P 1'
#
loop_
_entity.id
_entity.type
_entity.pdbx_description
1 polymer ?
#
loop_
_entity_poly.entity_id
_entity_poly.type
_entity_poly.pdbx_seq_one_letter_code
_entity_poly.pdbx_strand_id
1 'polypeptide(L)'
;MSAITYRISWPRPATPCALQPKWAGEFRNFDDWVSFATTRLTGTVDNLTGSELRAICVDALGRRCTMGAHFMRARDDDAFPVRYFWELEPVAPEFDSAARLALPLIEADRASFFDCHTVGGDPASLSDEEARMIAAYDAAICALASAVAKGNGRP
;
A
#
# COMPACT_ATOMS: atom_id res chain seq x y z
N MET A 1 10.65 23.87 23.22
CA MET A 1 9.43 23.48 22.49
C MET A 1 9.74 22.15 21.80
N SER A 2 9.33 21.03 22.40
CA SER A 2 9.63 19.69 21.84
C SER A 2 8.63 19.37 20.74
N ALA A 3 9.12 19.23 19.51
CA ALA A 3 8.33 18.76 18.38
C ALA A 3 7.99 17.28 18.61
N ILE A 4 6.72 16.98 18.86
CA ILE A 4 6.24 15.60 18.92
C ILE A 4 6.36 15.03 17.51
N THR A 5 7.33 14.16 17.29
CA THR A 5 7.47 13.41 16.05
C THR A 5 6.44 12.28 16.07
N TYR A 6 5.23 12.53 15.56
CA TYR A 6 4.23 11.48 15.42
C TYR A 6 4.72 10.49 14.35
N ARG A 7 5.02 9.25 14.74
CA ARG A 7 5.20 8.18 13.76
C ARG A 7 3.86 7.95 13.08
N ILE A 8 3.80 8.32 11.80
CA ILE A 8 2.65 8.21 10.89
C ILE A 8 2.41 6.73 10.55
N SER A 9 1.93 5.96 11.51
CA SER A 9 1.44 4.62 11.20
C SER A 9 0.32 4.26 12.15
N TRP A 10 -0.79 3.83 11.55
CA TRP A 10 -1.93 3.22 12.21
C TRP A 10 -1.51 2.29 13.36
N PRO A 11 -2.24 2.29 14.49
CA PRO A 11 -2.01 1.30 15.53
C PRO A 11 -2.15 -0.08 14.89
N ARG A 12 -1.03 -0.80 14.80
CA ARG A 12 -1.05 -2.18 14.31
C ARG A 12 -1.89 -2.98 15.30
N PRO A 13 -2.93 -3.71 14.85
CA PRO A 13 -3.65 -4.61 15.73
C PRO A 13 -2.66 -5.59 16.35
N ALA A 14 -2.89 -5.96 17.61
CA ALA A 14 -2.03 -6.88 18.37
C ALA A 14 -1.86 -8.24 17.65
N THR A 15 -2.83 -8.58 16.80
CA THR A 15 -2.78 -9.70 15.86
C THR A 15 -2.56 -9.14 14.45
N PRO A 16 -1.55 -9.60 13.69
CA PRO A 16 -1.40 -9.19 12.30
C PRO A 16 -2.65 -9.63 11.52
N CYS A 17 -3.52 -8.68 11.14
CA CYS A 17 -4.57 -8.93 10.17
C CYS A 17 -4.08 -8.40 8.82
N ALA A 18 -4.08 -9.25 7.80
CA ALA A 18 -3.77 -8.88 6.43
C ALA A 18 -4.96 -8.16 5.79
N LEU A 19 -5.56 -7.20 6.49
CA LEU A 19 -6.71 -6.43 6.04
C LEU A 19 -6.36 -4.95 6.05
N GLN A 20 -6.64 -4.26 4.95
CA GLN A 20 -6.48 -2.82 4.83
C GLN A 20 -7.82 -2.13 4.52
N PRO A 21 -8.00 -0.87 4.91
CA PRO A 21 -9.18 -0.10 4.51
C PRO A 21 -9.26 0.07 2.99
N LYS A 22 -10.39 -0.32 2.40
CA LYS A 22 -10.73 0.02 1.03
C LYS A 22 -11.25 1.45 0.99
N TRP A 23 -10.34 2.41 0.85
CA TRP A 23 -10.65 3.83 0.88
C TRP A 23 -11.62 4.21 -0.24
N ALA A 24 -12.76 4.78 0.14
CA ALA A 24 -13.78 5.19 -0.82
C ALA A 24 -13.72 6.68 -1.15
N GLY A 25 -13.09 7.48 -0.30
CA GLY A 25 -12.88 8.90 -0.53
C GLY A 25 -12.30 9.61 0.68
N GLU A 26 -12.30 10.94 0.59
CA GLU A 26 -11.79 11.83 1.63
C GLU A 26 -12.57 13.14 1.69
N PHE A 27 -12.46 13.80 2.83
CA PHE A 27 -12.82 15.19 3.04
C PHE A 27 -11.54 16.00 3.19
N ARG A 28 -11.38 17.04 2.37
CA ARG A 28 -10.13 17.82 2.33
C ARG A 28 -10.01 18.83 3.46
N ASN A 29 -11.13 19.32 3.96
CA ASN A 29 -11.21 20.26 5.07
C ASN A 29 -12.58 20.15 5.75
N PHE A 30 -12.78 20.93 6.81
CA PHE A 30 -14.02 20.90 7.59
C PHE A 30 -15.25 21.32 6.77
N ASP A 31 -15.12 22.32 5.90
CA ASP A 31 -16.24 22.83 5.10
C ASP A 31 -16.70 21.82 4.04
N ASP A 32 -15.76 21.07 3.45
CA ASP A 32 -16.04 19.95 2.54
C ASP A 32 -16.80 18.84 3.28
N TRP A 33 -16.44 18.56 4.53
CA TRP A 33 -17.21 17.63 5.37
C TRP A 33 -18.63 18.14 5.64
N VAL A 34 -18.80 19.39 6.11
CA VAL A 34 -20.13 19.96 6.38
C VAL A 34 -21.03 19.94 5.14
N SER A 35 -20.45 20.23 3.97
CA SER A 35 -21.20 20.36 2.72
C SER A 35 -21.60 19.02 2.11
N PHE A 36 -20.75 17.98 2.23
CA PHE A 36 -20.91 16.75 1.47
C PHE A 36 -21.03 15.48 2.28
N ALA A 37 -20.88 15.51 3.61
CA ALA A 37 -20.91 14.30 4.44
C ALA A 37 -22.20 13.50 4.28
N THR A 38 -23.36 14.15 4.28
CA THR A 38 -24.64 13.46 4.13
C THR A 38 -24.72 12.73 2.80
N THR A 39 -24.31 13.35 1.69
CA THR A 39 -24.35 12.71 0.37
C THR A 39 -23.29 11.63 0.19
N ARG A 40 -22.06 11.84 0.70
CA ARG A 40 -20.93 10.92 0.50
C ARG A 40 -20.94 9.73 1.46
N LEU A 41 -21.56 9.84 2.63
CA LEU A 41 -21.53 8.81 3.67
C LEU A 41 -22.82 7.97 3.78
N THR A 42 -23.87 8.30 3.02
CA THR A 42 -25.15 7.58 3.03
C THR A 42 -25.35 6.77 1.74
N GLY A 43 -26.24 5.78 1.78
CA GLY A 43 -26.61 4.97 0.61
C GLY A 43 -25.79 3.70 0.41
N THR A 44 -24.80 3.41 1.26
CA THR A 44 -24.11 2.12 1.26
C THR A 44 -24.88 1.12 2.12
N VAL A 45 -25.36 0.04 1.50
CA VAL A 45 -26.11 -1.04 2.16
C VAL A 45 -25.28 -2.32 2.20
N ASP A 46 -25.39 -3.07 3.28
CA ASP A 46 -24.85 -4.41 3.38
C ASP A 46 -25.71 -5.37 2.55
N ASN A 47 -25.09 -6.06 1.59
CA ASN A 47 -25.76 -7.03 0.73
C ASN A 47 -26.28 -8.26 1.50
N LEU A 48 -25.72 -8.57 2.68
CA LEU A 48 -26.10 -9.73 3.48
C LEU A 48 -27.27 -9.43 4.43
N THR A 49 -27.26 -8.26 5.08
CA THR A 49 -28.23 -7.91 6.12
C THR A 49 -29.26 -6.87 5.67
N GLY A 50 -29.06 -6.24 4.51
CA GLY A 50 -29.89 -5.14 4.01
C GLY A 50 -29.80 -3.86 4.87
N SER A 51 -28.87 -3.81 5.83
CA SER A 51 -28.71 -2.69 6.76
C SER A 51 -27.78 -1.62 6.18
N GLU A 52 -28.01 -0.35 6.52
CA GLU A 52 -27.10 0.72 6.14
C GLU A 52 -25.75 0.58 6.84
N LEU A 53 -24.67 0.55 6.04
CA LEU A 53 -23.32 0.50 6.54
C LEU A 53 -22.86 1.89 6.95
N ARG A 54 -22.42 2.01 8.20
CA ARG A 54 -21.85 3.26 8.71
C ARG A 54 -20.40 3.40 8.26
N ALA A 55 -20.10 4.48 7.58
CA ALA A 55 -18.73 4.81 7.20
C ALA A 55 -17.82 4.95 8.43
N ILE A 56 -16.59 4.47 8.30
CA ILE A 56 -15.51 4.70 9.26
C ILE A 56 -14.64 5.83 8.71
N CYS A 57 -14.61 6.96 9.42
CA CYS A 57 -13.79 8.12 9.05
C CYS A 57 -12.56 8.22 9.95
N VAL A 58 -11.40 8.51 9.36
CA VAL A 58 -10.12 8.63 10.07
C VAL A 58 -9.31 9.82 9.57
N ASP A 59 -8.81 10.61 10.51
CA ASP A 59 -8.00 11.80 10.24
C ASP A 59 -6.54 11.46 9.86
N ALA A 60 -5.78 12.45 9.42
CA ALA A 60 -4.38 12.29 9.00
C ALA A 60 -3.46 11.83 10.16
N LEU A 61 -3.90 12.02 11.41
CA LEU A 61 -3.21 11.55 12.61
C LEU A 61 -3.61 10.11 13.00
N GLY A 62 -4.47 9.45 12.21
CA GLY A 62 -4.89 8.07 12.44
C GLY A 62 -5.98 7.92 13.50
N ARG A 63 -6.68 9.01 13.87
CA ARG A 63 -7.73 9.00 14.91
C ARG A 63 -9.11 8.88 14.26
N ARG A 64 -9.98 8.08 14.88
CA ARG A 64 -11.36 7.89 14.39
C ARG A 64 -12.23 9.12 14.62
N CYS A 65 -12.85 9.61 13.55
CA CYS A 65 -13.86 10.65 13.58
C CYS A 65 -15.26 10.03 13.44
N THR A 66 -16.06 10.05 14.51
CA THR A 66 -17.40 9.42 14.53
C THR A 66 -18.54 10.42 14.57
N MET A 67 -18.25 11.65 14.97
CA MET A 67 -19.25 12.70 15.16
C MET A 67 -18.63 14.07 14.91
N GLY A 68 -19.46 15.10 14.71
CA GLY A 68 -19.01 16.45 14.36
C GLY A 68 -17.93 17.03 15.29
N ALA A 69 -17.99 16.74 16.60
CA ALA A 69 -16.95 17.16 17.55
C ALA A 69 -15.55 16.65 17.19
N HIS A 70 -15.43 15.44 16.63
CA HIS A 70 -14.14 14.90 16.22
C HIS A 70 -13.62 15.55 14.94
N PHE A 71 -14.53 15.93 14.02
CA PHE A 71 -14.16 16.68 12.81
C PHE A 71 -13.77 18.12 13.15
N MET A 72 -14.43 18.75 14.14
CA MET A 72 -13.99 20.04 14.68
C MET A 72 -12.61 19.92 15.32
N ARG A 73 -12.37 18.89 16.13
CA ARG A 73 -11.02 18.60 16.66
C ARG A 73 -9.99 18.41 15.54
N ALA A 74 -10.34 17.65 14.48
CA ALA A 74 -9.44 17.45 13.35
C ALA A 74 -9.13 18.75 12.60
N ARG A 75 -10.06 19.72 12.56
CA ARG A 75 -9.81 21.06 12.04
C ARG A 75 -8.85 21.82 12.93
N ASP A 76 -9.12 21.84 14.23
CA ASP A 76 -8.35 22.61 15.21
C ASP A 76 -6.91 22.08 15.35
N ASP A 77 -6.71 20.78 15.15
CA ASP A 77 -5.41 20.11 15.18
C ASP A 77 -4.71 20.04 13.81
N ASP A 78 -5.25 20.67 12.76
CA ASP A 78 -4.76 20.58 11.37
C ASP A 78 -4.54 19.14 10.87
N ALA A 79 -5.48 18.25 11.21
CA ALA A 79 -5.43 16.81 10.96
C ALA A 79 -6.24 16.37 9.73
N PHE A 80 -6.61 17.30 8.84
CA PHE A 80 -7.18 16.95 7.54
C PHE A 80 -6.08 16.52 6.56
N PRO A 81 -6.38 15.69 5.52
CA PRO A 81 -7.70 15.20 5.13
C PRO A 81 -8.24 14.08 6.03
N VAL A 82 -9.56 13.99 6.14
CA VAL A 82 -10.24 12.87 6.80
C VAL A 82 -10.71 11.89 5.75
N ARG A 83 -10.18 10.67 5.76
CA ARG A 83 -10.49 9.61 4.79
C ARG A 83 -11.57 8.69 5.33
N TYR A 84 -12.40 8.12 4.46
CA TYR A 84 -13.47 7.21 4.88
C TYR A 84 -13.54 5.93 4.06
N PHE A 85 -14.02 4.86 4.71
CA PHE A 85 -14.21 3.53 4.15
C PHE A 85 -15.38 2.81 4.83
N TRP A 86 -15.89 1.77 4.19
CA TRP A 86 -16.90 0.86 4.77
C TRP A 86 -16.38 -0.56 4.91
N GLU A 87 -15.49 -0.96 4.00
CA GLU A 87 -15.00 -2.32 3.88
C GLU A 87 -13.49 -2.37 4.11
N LEU A 88 -13.05 -3.51 4.62
CA LEU A 88 -11.65 -3.88 4.59
C LEU A 88 -11.45 -4.87 3.43
N GLU A 89 -10.35 -4.71 2.71
CA GLU A 89 -9.91 -5.65 1.69
C GLU A 89 -8.66 -6.39 2.16
N PRO A 90 -8.45 -7.64 1.71
CA PRO A 90 -7.19 -8.33 1.98
C PRO A 90 -6.03 -7.52 1.39
N VAL A 91 -5.03 -7.24 2.22
CA VAL A 91 -3.71 -6.81 1.75
C VAL A 91 -3.21 -7.99 0.93
N ALA A 92 -3.18 -7.85 -0.41
CA ALA A 92 -2.81 -8.94 -1.33
C ALA A 92 -1.58 -9.71 -0.79
N PRO A 93 -1.75 -10.89 -0.17
CA PRO A 93 -0.69 -11.48 0.65
C PRO A 93 0.43 -12.09 -0.18
N GLU A 94 0.18 -12.34 -1.46
CA GLU A 94 0.87 -13.40 -2.18
C GLU A 94 1.97 -12.87 -3.10
N PHE A 95 1.81 -11.69 -3.69
CA PHE A 95 2.82 -11.16 -4.60
C PHE A 95 3.93 -10.37 -3.88
N ASP A 96 3.63 -9.64 -2.80
CA ASP A 96 4.66 -8.81 -2.15
C ASP A 96 5.62 -9.66 -1.29
N SER A 97 5.11 -10.62 -0.51
CA SER A 97 5.95 -11.51 0.31
C SER A 97 6.79 -12.47 -0.54
N ALA A 98 6.17 -13.09 -1.56
CA ALA A 98 6.89 -14.01 -2.45
C ALA A 98 7.88 -13.27 -3.35
N ALA A 99 7.51 -12.10 -3.91
CA ALA A 99 8.45 -11.33 -4.73
C ALA A 99 9.63 -10.79 -3.92
N ARG A 100 9.40 -10.35 -2.67
CA ARG A 100 10.50 -9.91 -1.78
C ARG A 100 11.46 -11.05 -1.41
N LEU A 101 10.97 -12.28 -1.32
CA LEU A 101 11.82 -13.45 -1.08
C LEU A 101 12.48 -13.96 -2.36
N ALA A 102 11.78 -13.93 -3.48
CA ALA A 102 12.24 -14.44 -4.77
C ALA A 102 13.27 -13.52 -5.43
N LEU A 103 13.11 -12.19 -5.32
CA LEU A 103 14.01 -11.21 -5.94
C LEU A 103 15.49 -11.43 -5.58
N PRO A 104 15.90 -11.51 -4.30
CA PRO A 104 17.30 -11.72 -3.96
C PRO A 104 17.83 -13.10 -4.40
N LEU A 105 16.96 -14.12 -4.46
CA LEU A 105 17.34 -15.45 -4.93
C LEU A 105 17.62 -15.45 -6.44
N ILE A 106 16.77 -14.78 -7.21
CA ILE A 106 16.90 -14.68 -8.67
C ILE A 106 18.08 -13.76 -9.04
N GLU A 107 18.31 -12.68 -8.30
CA GLU A 107 19.50 -11.83 -8.48
C GLU A 107 20.80 -12.61 -8.23
N ALA A 108 20.83 -13.42 -7.17
CA ALA A 108 21.98 -14.27 -6.86
C ALA A 108 22.21 -15.35 -7.91
N ASP A 109 21.14 -16.00 -8.39
CA ASP A 109 21.21 -17.01 -9.44
C ASP A 109 21.68 -16.41 -10.77
N ARG A 110 21.15 -15.25 -11.17
CA ARG A 110 21.57 -14.49 -12.34
C ARG A 110 23.05 -14.08 -12.27
N ALA A 111 23.52 -13.66 -11.09
CA ALA A 111 24.93 -13.32 -10.89
C ALA A 111 25.84 -14.55 -10.99
N SER A 112 25.43 -15.66 -10.36
CA SER A 112 26.15 -16.95 -10.42
C SER A 112 26.25 -17.48 -11.84
N PHE A 113 25.15 -17.47 -12.60
CA PHE A 113 25.13 -17.87 -14.00
C PHE A 113 26.05 -17.01 -14.86
N PHE A 114 26.01 -15.68 -14.67
CA PHE A 114 26.87 -14.75 -15.40
C PHE A 114 28.36 -15.00 -15.12
N ASP A 115 28.75 -15.19 -13.86
CA ASP A 115 30.15 -15.45 -13.48
C ASP A 115 30.65 -16.80 -14.02
N CYS A 116 29.80 -17.82 -14.04
CA CYS A 116 30.15 -19.15 -14.55
C CYS A 116 30.30 -19.21 -16.08
N HIS A 117 29.68 -18.29 -16.82
CA HIS A 117 29.58 -18.35 -18.29
C HIS A 117 30.21 -17.17 -19.01
N THR A 118 30.75 -16.19 -18.26
CA THR A 118 31.55 -15.11 -18.83
C THR A 118 33.04 -15.30 -18.57
N VAL A 119 33.86 -14.92 -19.54
CA VAL A 119 35.31 -14.92 -19.39
C VAL A 119 35.72 -13.56 -18.81
N GLY A 120 36.09 -13.53 -17.53
CA GLY A 120 36.50 -12.30 -16.86
C GLY A 120 35.36 -11.28 -16.69
N GLY A 121 34.10 -11.73 -16.69
CA GLY A 121 32.93 -10.85 -16.58
C GLY A 121 32.51 -10.18 -17.90
N ASP A 122 33.10 -10.57 -19.04
CA ASP A 122 32.73 -10.01 -20.34
C ASP A 122 31.41 -10.63 -20.85
N PRO A 123 30.31 -9.85 -20.96
CA PRO A 123 29.05 -10.36 -21.50
C PRO A 123 29.16 -10.77 -22.97
N ALA A 124 30.15 -10.26 -23.72
CA ALA A 124 30.34 -10.62 -25.13
C ALA A 124 30.90 -12.05 -25.32
N SER A 125 31.36 -12.70 -24.25
CA SER A 125 31.81 -14.09 -24.30
C SER A 125 30.68 -15.10 -24.17
N LEU A 126 29.45 -14.65 -23.90
CA LEU A 126 28.27 -15.52 -23.81
C LEU A 126 27.89 -16.04 -25.20
N SER A 127 27.50 -17.30 -25.27
CA SER A 127 26.79 -17.82 -26.43
C SER A 127 25.41 -17.16 -26.58
N ASP A 128 24.84 -17.25 -27.78
CA ASP A 128 23.50 -16.71 -28.06
C ASP A 128 22.41 -17.28 -27.13
N GLU A 129 22.57 -18.53 -26.68
CA GLU A 129 21.63 -19.17 -25.75
C GLU A 129 21.77 -18.60 -24.32
N GLU A 130 23.00 -18.46 -23.84
CA GLU A 130 23.27 -17.90 -22.50
C GLU A 130 22.89 -16.42 -22.42
N ALA A 131 23.11 -15.66 -23.50
CA ALA A 131 22.67 -14.27 -23.60
C ALA A 131 21.14 -14.14 -23.51
N ARG A 132 20.38 -15.06 -24.11
CA ARG A 132 18.91 -15.11 -23.97
C ARG A 132 18.48 -15.46 -22.55
N MET A 133 19.18 -16.38 -21.90
CA MET A 133 18.92 -16.73 -20.51
C MET A 133 19.15 -15.55 -19.57
N ILE A 134 20.27 -14.84 -19.70
CA ILE A 134 20.52 -13.60 -18.94
C ILE A 134 19.43 -12.56 -19.18
N ALA A 135 19.01 -12.35 -20.43
CA ALA A 135 17.92 -11.41 -20.74
C ALA A 135 16.58 -11.83 -20.09
N ALA A 136 16.30 -13.14 -20.01
CA ALA A 136 15.12 -13.67 -19.32
C ALA A 136 15.19 -13.42 -17.80
N TYR A 137 16.36 -13.63 -17.18
CA TYR A 137 16.59 -13.28 -15.78
C TYR A 137 16.39 -11.77 -15.53
N ASP A 138 16.97 -10.92 -16.37
CA ASP A 138 16.86 -9.46 -16.23
C ASP A 138 15.40 -8.99 -16.36
N ALA A 139 14.63 -9.60 -17.28
CA ALA A 139 13.20 -9.34 -17.40
C ALA A 139 12.40 -9.78 -16.15
N ALA A 140 12.72 -10.93 -15.58
CA ALA A 140 12.09 -11.44 -14.37
C ALA A 140 12.40 -10.54 -13.14
N ILE A 141 13.66 -10.13 -12.99
CA ILE A 141 14.09 -9.19 -11.95
C ILE A 141 13.33 -7.86 -12.08
N CYS A 142 13.23 -7.30 -13.29
CA CYS A 142 12.47 -6.07 -13.54
C CYS A 142 10.99 -6.18 -13.16
N ALA A 143 10.35 -7.31 -13.50
CA ALA A 143 8.95 -7.55 -13.17
C ALA A 143 8.74 -7.67 -11.66
N LEU A 144 9.60 -8.40 -10.96
CA LEU A 144 9.55 -8.58 -9.50
C LEU A 144 9.85 -7.28 -8.76
N ALA A 145 10.88 -6.53 -9.16
CA ALA A 145 11.20 -5.23 -8.58
C ALA A 145 10.04 -4.24 -8.74
N SER A 146 9.37 -4.25 -9.90
CA SER A 146 8.16 -3.43 -10.13
C SER A 146 6.99 -3.84 -9.24
N ALA A 147 6.81 -5.15 -9.00
CA ALA A 147 5.78 -5.65 -8.09
C ALA A 147 6.06 -5.23 -6.64
N VAL A 148 7.30 -5.36 -6.18
CA VAL A 148 7.74 -4.92 -4.84
C VAL A 148 7.59 -3.40 -4.67
N ALA A 149 7.91 -2.61 -5.71
CA ALA A 149 7.75 -1.15 -5.68
C ALA A 149 6.27 -0.74 -5.51
N LYS A 150 5.36 -1.39 -6.24
CA LYS A 150 3.90 -1.17 -6.14
C LYS A 150 3.35 -1.58 -4.77
N GLY A 151 3.84 -2.69 -4.20
CA GLY A 151 3.45 -3.17 -2.87
C GLY A 151 3.82 -2.21 -1.73
N ASN A 152 4.88 -1.40 -1.91
CA ASN A 152 5.33 -0.43 -0.91
C ASN A 152 4.57 0.91 -0.92
N GLY A 153 3.52 1.06 -1.73
CA GLY A 153 2.70 2.28 -1.75
C GLY A 153 3.44 3.54 -2.21
N ARG A 154 4.53 3.39 -2.99
CA ARG A 154 5.05 4.50 -3.79
C ARG A 154 4.24 4.57 -5.11
N PRO A 155 3.90 5.79 -5.57
CA PRO A 155 3.09 6.00 -6.77
C PRO A 155 3.70 5.35 -8.01
#